data_AF-A0A1H7ELX6-F1
#
_entry.id   AF-A0A1H7ELX6-F1
#
_cell.length_a   1.000
_cell.length_b   1.000
_cell.length_c   1.000
_cell.angle_alpha   90.00
_cell.angle_beta   90.00
_cell.angle_gamma   90.00
#
_symmetry.space_group_name_H-M   'P 1'
#
loop_
_entity.id
_entity.type
_entity.pdbx_description
1 polymer ?
#
loop_
_entity_poly.entity_id
_entity_poly.type
_entity_poly.pdbx_seq_one_letter_code
_entity_poly.pdbx_strand_id
1 'polypeptide(L)'
;MDDNRIVTGFVVGLGYTKPYLSPFEEFQRYKMHPEVRIFLEGGRRLSYGARAITAVGLMSLPKLVFPGGALVGNEAGFSTLRASRVLTAQSKRARWERRRPSMRFKRDASATNWIRILKHAQSDHEMLKPASECRKIDYPKPDGKLTFDRLSSVFLSYTNHDDNQPAHLTLKDPAVPINVNLRHYAGPRKSLLPGWRL
;
A
#
# COMPACT_ATOMS: atom_id res chain seq x y z
N MET A 1 -14.58 19.66 7.19
CA MET A 1 -13.44 19.88 6.27
C MET A 1 -13.72 21.24 5.67
N ASP A 2 -13.23 22.29 6.30
CA ASP A 2 -13.86 23.62 6.21
C ASP A 2 -12.96 24.69 5.57
N ASP A 3 -11.94 24.29 4.79
CA ASP A 3 -10.89 25.19 4.27
C ASP A 3 -10.57 24.99 2.77
N ASN A 4 -11.53 24.60 1.92
CA ASN A 4 -11.29 24.33 0.48
C ASN A 4 -10.10 23.36 0.23
N ARG A 5 -9.95 22.34 1.10
CA ARG A 5 -8.87 21.36 1.02
C ARG A 5 -9.34 20.11 0.30
N ILE A 6 -8.48 19.58 -0.57
CA ILE A 6 -8.72 18.34 -1.30
C ILE A 6 -7.68 17.31 -0.86
N VAL A 7 -8.13 16.10 -0.56
CA VAL A 7 -7.27 14.94 -0.32
C VAL A 7 -7.44 13.98 -1.48
N THR A 8 -6.35 13.75 -2.21
CA THR A 8 -6.31 12.80 -3.33
C THR A 8 -5.14 11.85 -3.15
N GLY A 9 -5.31 10.61 -3.59
CA GLY A 9 -4.32 9.56 -3.49
C GLY A 9 -4.57 8.47 -4.52
N PHE A 10 -3.55 7.66 -4.76
CA PHE A 10 -3.58 6.59 -5.75
C PHE A 10 -3.09 5.29 -5.13
N VAL A 11 -3.78 4.19 -5.43
CA VAL A 11 -3.49 2.87 -4.86
C VAL A 11 -3.06 1.94 -5.99
N VAL A 12 -1.89 1.33 -5.83
CA VAL A 12 -1.38 0.28 -6.71
C VAL A 12 -1.23 -0.99 -5.90
N GLY A 13 -1.84 -2.09 -6.35
CA GLY A 13 -1.61 -3.41 -5.76
C GLY A 13 -0.17 -3.85 -6.01
N LEU A 14 0.52 -4.34 -4.97
CA LEU A 14 1.93 -4.73 -5.06
C LEU A 14 2.17 -5.98 -5.93
N GLY A 15 1.12 -6.77 -6.20
CA GLY A 15 1.13 -7.88 -7.16
C GLY A 15 1.14 -7.47 -8.63
N TYR A 16 1.80 -6.36 -8.99
CA TYR A 16 1.94 -5.95 -10.39
C TYR A 16 3.07 -6.74 -11.07
N THR A 17 2.91 -7.03 -12.36
CA THR A 17 3.86 -7.86 -13.10
C THR A 17 4.99 -7.07 -13.75
N LYS A 18 4.81 -5.75 -13.94
CA LYS A 18 5.72 -4.89 -14.71
C LYS A 18 6.80 -4.24 -13.81
N PRO A 19 8.09 -4.57 -13.95
CA PRO A 19 9.15 -4.00 -13.11
C PRO A 19 9.36 -2.49 -13.31
N TYR A 20 9.01 -1.96 -14.48
CA TYR A 20 9.13 -0.53 -14.79
C TYR A 20 7.97 0.33 -14.27
N LEU A 21 6.94 -0.28 -13.69
CA LEU A 21 5.81 0.47 -13.13
C LEU A 21 6.28 1.24 -11.89
N SER A 22 5.98 2.53 -11.84
CA SER A 22 6.23 3.36 -10.65
C SER A 22 4.91 3.87 -10.09
N PRO A 23 4.52 3.44 -8.87
CA PRO A 23 3.32 3.95 -8.23
C PRO A 23 3.34 5.47 -8.06
N PHE A 24 4.53 6.04 -7.80
CA PHE A 24 4.71 7.49 -7.73
C PHE A 24 4.38 8.17 -9.06
N GLU A 25 4.96 7.70 -10.16
CA GLU A 25 4.74 8.33 -11.47
C GLU A 25 3.32 8.10 -11.99
N GLU A 26 2.71 6.94 -11.73
CA GLU A 26 1.30 6.69 -12.06
C GLU A 26 0.38 7.65 -11.31
N PHE A 27 0.69 7.99 -10.06
CA PHE A 27 -0.06 9.02 -9.33
C PHE A 27 0.13 10.41 -9.94
N GLN A 28 1.34 10.76 -10.36
CA GLN A 28 1.55 12.03 -11.07
C GLN A 28 0.74 12.06 -12.37
N ARG A 29 0.77 10.98 -13.15
CA ARG A 29 0.00 10.83 -14.38
C ARG A 29 -1.51 10.91 -14.14
N TYR A 30 -2.02 10.31 -13.06
CA TYR A 30 -3.44 10.36 -12.70
C TYR A 30 -3.94 11.80 -12.52
N LYS A 31 -3.12 12.69 -11.93
CA LYS A 31 -3.48 14.10 -11.77
C LYS A 31 -3.60 14.88 -13.09
N MET A 32 -3.00 14.37 -14.16
CA MET A 32 -3.13 14.95 -15.50
C MET A 32 -4.43 14.55 -16.21
N HIS A 33 -5.20 13.61 -15.65
CA HIS A 33 -6.46 13.20 -16.25
C HIS A 33 -7.43 14.40 -16.33
N PRO A 34 -8.10 14.66 -17.48
CA PRO A 34 -8.93 15.86 -17.68
C PRO A 34 -9.97 16.07 -16.57
N GLU A 35 -10.60 15.01 -16.09
CA GLU A 35 -11.62 15.08 -15.04
C GLU A 35 -11.04 15.37 -13.65
N VAL A 36 -9.78 14.99 -13.40
CA VAL A 36 -9.13 15.17 -12.09
C VAL A 36 -8.46 16.54 -12.02
N ARG A 37 -7.86 16.95 -13.14
CA ARG A 37 -7.11 18.20 -13.29
C ARG A 37 -7.94 19.41 -12.90
N ILE A 38 -9.22 19.46 -13.27
CA ILE A 38 -10.14 20.56 -12.97
C ILE A 38 -10.21 20.87 -11.46
N PHE A 39 -10.08 19.86 -10.60
CA PHE A 39 -10.14 20.03 -9.16
C PHE A 39 -8.79 20.47 -8.54
N LEU A 40 -7.68 20.25 -9.24
CA LEU A 40 -6.34 20.50 -8.73
C LEU A 40 -5.71 21.76 -9.32
N GLU A 41 -6.21 22.25 -10.45
CA GLU A 41 -5.76 23.48 -11.09
C GLU A 41 -5.93 24.70 -10.18
N GLY A 42 -4.89 25.53 -10.11
CA GLY A 42 -4.83 26.68 -9.19
C GLY A 42 -4.62 26.30 -7.72
N GLY A 43 -4.62 25.01 -7.39
CA GLY A 43 -4.36 24.52 -6.04
C GLY A 43 -2.88 24.56 -5.65
N ARG A 44 -2.62 24.67 -4.35
CA ARG A 44 -1.28 24.53 -3.77
C ARG A 44 -1.18 23.20 -3.04
N ARG A 45 -0.15 22.40 -3.37
CA ARG A 45 0.16 21.17 -2.64
C ARG A 45 0.67 21.52 -1.23
N LEU A 46 0.01 20.96 -0.21
CA LEU A 46 0.34 21.22 1.21
C LEU A 46 1.20 20.12 1.85
N SER A 47 0.91 18.86 1.53
CA SER A 47 1.56 17.71 2.14
C SER A 47 1.65 16.55 1.16
N TYR A 48 2.58 15.63 1.41
CA TYR A 48 2.71 14.37 0.67
C TYR A 48 2.99 13.23 1.63
N GLY A 49 2.50 12.02 1.30
CA GLY A 49 2.78 10.82 2.05
C GLY A 49 2.52 9.57 1.22
N ALA A 50 3.15 8.47 1.61
CA ALA A 50 2.95 7.16 1.03
C ALA A 50 2.89 6.11 2.16
N ARG A 51 2.00 5.14 2.03
CA ARG A 51 1.85 4.06 3.00
C ARG A 51 1.42 2.77 2.29
N ALA A 52 2.01 1.65 2.69
CA ALA A 52 1.51 0.34 2.30
C ALA A 52 0.22 0.03 3.06
N ILE A 53 -0.81 -0.42 2.34
CA ILE A 53 -2.11 -0.78 2.91
C ILE A 53 -2.34 -2.26 2.67
N THR A 54 -2.79 -2.97 3.71
CA THR A 54 -3.19 -4.37 3.58
C THR A 54 -4.44 -4.45 2.70
N ALA A 55 -4.32 -5.06 1.53
CA ALA A 55 -5.43 -5.29 0.59
C ALA A 55 -6.04 -6.70 0.71
N VAL A 56 -5.45 -7.56 1.54
CA VAL A 56 -5.80 -8.97 1.61
C VAL A 56 -6.91 -9.18 2.63
N GLY A 57 -7.99 -9.83 2.20
CA GLY A 57 -9.19 -10.05 3.01
C GLY A 57 -9.03 -11.11 4.10
N LEU A 58 -10.17 -11.60 4.60
CA LEU A 58 -10.31 -12.60 5.68
C LEU A 58 -9.40 -13.84 5.54
N MET A 59 -8.99 -14.15 4.31
CA MET A 59 -8.15 -15.31 3.97
C MET A 59 -6.68 -15.20 4.41
N SER A 60 -6.22 -14.02 4.82
CA SER A 60 -4.84 -13.78 5.26
C SER A 60 -4.70 -13.55 6.76
N LEU A 61 -5.78 -13.70 7.54
CA LEU A 61 -5.74 -13.48 8.98
C LEU A 61 -4.89 -14.57 9.67
N PRO A 62 -3.79 -14.20 10.36
CA PRO A 62 -3.01 -15.14 11.13
C PRO A 62 -3.70 -15.50 12.46
N LYS A 63 -3.10 -16.40 13.24
CA LYS A 63 -3.51 -16.61 14.63
C LYS A 63 -3.29 -15.32 15.41
N LEU A 64 -4.38 -14.75 15.94
CA LEU A 64 -4.37 -13.40 16.51
C LEU A 64 -3.88 -13.32 17.96
N VAL A 65 -3.81 -14.45 18.67
CA VAL A 65 -3.45 -14.49 20.09
C VAL A 65 -2.35 -15.52 20.30
N PHE A 66 -1.35 -15.15 21.09
CA PHE A 66 -0.23 -15.98 21.51
C PHE A 66 0.05 -15.75 23.00
N PRO A 67 0.75 -16.67 23.70
CA PRO A 67 1.08 -16.49 25.11
C PRO A 67 1.81 -15.15 25.33
N GLY A 68 1.21 -14.25 26.12
CA GLY A 68 1.77 -12.93 26.41
C GLY A 68 1.41 -11.80 25.43
N GLY A 69 0.58 -12.03 24.41
CA GLY A 69 0.21 -10.95 23.47
C GLY A 69 -0.90 -11.25 22.46
N ALA A 70 -1.28 -10.21 21.72
CA ALA A 70 -2.27 -10.29 20.65
C ALA A 70 -1.93 -9.35 19.49
N LEU A 71 -2.29 -9.76 18.28
CA LEU A 71 -2.25 -8.94 17.07
C LEU A 71 -3.58 -8.20 16.92
N VAL A 72 -3.52 -6.88 16.73
CA VAL A 72 -4.67 -5.99 16.63
C VAL A 72 -4.51 -5.07 15.42
N GLY A 73 -5.61 -4.60 14.83
CA GLY A 73 -5.56 -3.57 13.79
C GLY A 73 -5.18 -4.08 12.39
N ASN A 74 -4.46 -3.26 11.64
CA ASN A 74 -4.04 -3.58 10.27
C ASN A 74 -2.90 -4.60 10.26
N GLU A 75 -2.15 -4.68 11.35
CA GLU A 75 -1.10 -5.65 11.64
C GLU A 75 -1.67 -7.07 11.70
N ALA A 76 -2.92 -7.21 12.16
CA ALA A 76 -3.67 -8.46 12.14
C ALA A 76 -4.32 -8.76 10.78
N GLY A 77 -4.31 -7.83 9.82
CA GLY A 77 -4.95 -7.98 8.51
C GLY A 77 -6.42 -7.53 8.44
N PHE A 78 -6.92 -6.77 9.42
CA PHE A 78 -8.31 -6.29 9.44
C PHE A 78 -8.60 -5.08 8.53
N SER A 79 -8.10 -5.11 7.29
CA SER A 79 -8.36 -4.08 6.28
C SER A 79 -9.33 -4.63 5.23
N THR A 80 -10.53 -4.04 5.17
CA THR A 80 -11.47 -4.28 4.07
C THR A 80 -11.35 -3.10 3.10
N LEU A 81 -10.99 -3.35 1.84
CA LEU A 81 -10.93 -2.34 0.76
C LEU A 81 -12.28 -1.67 0.41
N ARG A 82 -13.30 -1.82 1.26
CA ARG A 82 -14.43 -0.89 1.25
C ARG A 82 -13.94 0.38 1.91
N ALA A 83 -13.98 1.49 1.18
CA ALA A 83 -13.64 2.85 1.62
C ALA A 83 -14.50 3.38 2.78
N SER A 84 -14.96 2.52 3.68
CA SER A 84 -15.81 2.84 4.81
C SER A 84 -15.36 2.03 6.00
N ARG A 85 -15.04 2.76 7.06
CA ARG A 85 -15.02 2.35 8.48
C ARG A 85 -13.67 1.90 9.05
N VAL A 86 -12.94 2.92 9.51
CA VAL A 86 -12.14 2.96 10.76
C VAL A 86 -12.84 2.33 11.98
N LEU A 87 -14.13 1.94 11.89
CA LEU A 87 -14.87 1.31 12.98
C LEU A 87 -14.48 -0.15 13.27
N THR A 88 -13.75 -0.90 12.46
CA THR A 88 -13.57 -2.35 12.73
C THR A 88 -12.75 -2.65 13.99
N ALA A 89 -11.80 -1.80 14.38
CA ALA A 89 -11.04 -1.95 15.63
C ALA A 89 -11.81 -1.42 16.86
N GLN A 90 -12.40 -0.23 16.75
CA GLN A 90 -13.12 0.45 17.84
C GLN A 90 -14.49 -0.20 18.15
N SER A 91 -15.25 -0.62 17.13
CA SER A 91 -16.62 -1.13 17.30
C SER A 91 -16.71 -2.54 17.86
N LYS A 92 -15.62 -3.34 17.81
CA LYS A 92 -15.60 -4.67 18.43
C LYS A 92 -15.37 -4.60 19.94
N ARG A 93 -14.69 -3.58 20.45
CA ARG A 93 -14.49 -3.39 21.91
C ARG A 93 -15.82 -3.08 22.61
N ALA A 94 -16.68 -2.26 22.01
CA ALA A 94 -17.95 -1.85 22.61
C ALA A 94 -19.06 -2.94 22.59
N ARG A 95 -18.90 -4.02 21.81
CA ARG A 95 -19.91 -5.08 21.66
C ARG A 95 -19.56 -6.37 22.41
N TRP A 96 -18.30 -6.55 22.82
CA TRP A 96 -17.82 -7.81 23.40
C TRP A 96 -18.11 -7.94 24.91
N GLU A 97 -18.29 -6.83 25.63
CA GLU A 97 -18.50 -6.85 27.09
C GLU A 97 -19.96 -7.00 27.55
N ARG A 98 -20.95 -7.07 26.63
CA ARG A 98 -22.37 -6.91 27.03
C ARG A 98 -23.32 -8.10 26.83
N ARG A 99 -22.88 -9.28 26.38
CA ARG A 99 -23.80 -10.43 26.27
C ARG A 99 -23.21 -11.75 26.75
N ARG A 100 -23.94 -12.29 27.73
CA ARG A 100 -23.79 -13.50 28.55
C ARG A 100 -23.59 -14.84 27.80
N PRO A 101 -23.22 -15.91 28.54
CA PRO A 101 -22.72 -17.18 28.02
C PRO A 101 -23.86 -18.16 27.78
N SER A 102 -24.23 -18.38 26.51
CA SER A 102 -24.80 -19.62 25.99
C SER A 102 -25.33 -19.37 24.58
N MET A 103 -24.50 -19.57 23.57
CA MET A 103 -25.00 -19.63 22.19
C MET A 103 -24.33 -20.82 21.51
N ARG A 104 -25.03 -21.97 21.54
CA ARG A 104 -24.71 -23.10 20.68
C ARG A 104 -25.00 -22.67 19.24
N PHE A 105 -23.95 -22.54 18.43
CA PHE A 105 -24.07 -22.40 16.99
C PHE A 105 -24.62 -23.72 16.42
N LYS A 106 -25.87 -23.73 15.97
CA LYS A 106 -26.32 -24.76 15.03
C LYS A 106 -25.68 -24.45 13.69
N ARG A 107 -24.83 -25.37 13.23
CA ARG A 107 -24.12 -25.29 11.95
C ARG A 107 -25.11 -25.76 10.87
N ASP A 108 -25.81 -24.82 10.24
CA ASP A 108 -26.62 -25.14 9.07
C ASP A 108 -25.69 -25.34 7.88
N ALA A 109 -25.56 -26.58 7.41
CA ALA A 109 -24.58 -27.00 6.41
C ALA A 109 -24.98 -26.62 4.97
N SER A 110 -26.15 -26.01 4.77
CA SER A 110 -26.75 -25.77 3.46
C SER A 110 -26.37 -24.44 2.79
N ALA A 111 -25.74 -23.49 3.50
CA ALA A 111 -25.36 -22.17 2.96
C ALA A 111 -23.90 -22.09 2.43
N THR A 112 -23.15 -23.18 2.47
CA THR A 112 -21.68 -23.13 2.37
C THR A 112 -21.12 -23.01 0.94
N ASN A 113 -21.96 -23.00 -0.10
CA ASN A 113 -21.49 -23.12 -1.50
C ASN A 113 -21.56 -21.83 -2.36
N TRP A 114 -21.94 -20.68 -1.79
CA TRP A 114 -22.06 -19.42 -2.54
C TRP A 114 -20.90 -18.43 -2.33
N ILE A 115 -20.02 -18.67 -1.36
CA ILE A 115 -18.77 -17.93 -1.22
C ILE A 115 -17.70 -18.75 -1.93
N ARG A 116 -17.56 -18.58 -3.24
CA ARG A 116 -16.35 -19.05 -3.94
C ARG A 116 -15.19 -18.19 -3.46
N ILE A 117 -14.54 -18.65 -2.39
CA ILE A 117 -13.35 -18.04 -1.83
C ILE A 117 -12.24 -18.15 -2.88
N LEU A 118 -12.04 -17.08 -3.65
CA LEU A 118 -10.87 -16.94 -4.51
C LEU A 118 -9.65 -16.84 -3.58
N LYS A 119 -8.90 -17.95 -3.46
CA LYS A 119 -7.60 -17.93 -2.79
C LYS A 119 -6.67 -17.06 -3.62
N HIS A 120 -6.01 -16.08 -2.99
CA HIS A 120 -4.81 -15.49 -3.57
C HIS A 120 -3.75 -16.60 -3.61
N ALA A 121 -3.37 -17.02 -4.81
CA ALA A 121 -2.55 -18.21 -5.02
C ALA A 121 -1.03 -17.95 -4.90
N GLN A 122 -0.59 -16.70 -4.98
CA GLN A 122 0.82 -16.33 -5.07
C GLN A 122 1.13 -15.10 -4.21
N SER A 123 2.37 -15.01 -3.75
CA SER A 123 2.84 -13.86 -2.97
C SER A 123 3.18 -12.70 -3.90
N ASP A 124 2.89 -11.45 -3.51
CA ASP A 124 3.15 -10.27 -4.35
C ASP A 124 4.61 -10.18 -4.85
N HIS A 125 5.57 -10.59 -4.02
CA HIS A 125 6.99 -10.55 -4.37
C HIS A 125 7.40 -11.52 -5.49
N GLU A 126 6.56 -12.52 -5.81
CA GLU A 126 6.80 -13.51 -6.86
C GLU A 126 6.17 -13.10 -8.20
N MET A 127 5.31 -12.07 -8.21
CA MET A 127 4.51 -11.71 -9.37
C MET A 127 5.27 -10.90 -10.42
N LEU A 128 6.47 -10.39 -10.11
CA LEU A 128 7.29 -9.60 -11.01
C LEU A 128 7.83 -10.45 -12.15
N LYS A 129 7.63 -9.99 -13.39
CA LYS A 129 8.25 -10.57 -14.58
C LYS A 129 9.65 -9.99 -14.82
N PRO A 130 10.55 -10.73 -15.48
CA PRO A 130 11.85 -10.21 -15.91
C PRO A 130 11.71 -8.92 -16.73
N ALA A 131 12.65 -8.00 -16.55
CA ALA A 131 12.66 -6.70 -17.21
C ALA A 131 12.82 -6.79 -18.74
N SER A 132 13.41 -7.88 -19.24
CA SER A 132 13.51 -8.19 -20.68
C SER A 132 12.15 -8.49 -21.33
N GLU A 133 11.20 -9.02 -20.57
CA GLU A 133 9.85 -9.38 -21.07
C GLU A 133 8.86 -8.21 -20.98
N CYS A 134 9.26 -7.11 -20.34
CA CYS A 134 8.38 -5.98 -20.08
C CYS A 134 8.80 -4.76 -20.87
N ARG A 135 7.82 -4.09 -21.48
CA ARG A 135 8.06 -2.79 -22.10
C ARG A 135 8.34 -1.73 -21.03
N LYS A 136 9.39 -0.94 -21.23
CA LYS A 136 9.69 0.23 -20.41
C LYS A 136 8.57 1.26 -20.56
N ILE A 137 8.12 1.81 -19.44
CA ILE A 137 7.09 2.85 -19.41
C ILE A 137 7.80 4.19 -19.44
N ASP A 138 7.40 5.05 -20.38
CA ASP A 138 7.86 6.43 -20.45
C ASP A 138 6.87 7.31 -19.69
N TYR A 139 7.36 7.96 -18.64
CA TYR A 139 6.56 8.82 -17.78
C TYR A 139 6.82 10.28 -18.13
N PRO A 140 5.77 11.11 -18.25
CA PRO A 140 5.93 12.52 -18.55
C PRO A 140 6.72 13.22 -17.44
N LYS A 141 7.54 14.19 -17.82
CA LYS A 141 8.27 15.02 -16.85
C LYS A 141 7.28 15.86 -16.02
N PRO A 142 7.57 16.09 -14.73
CA PRO A 142 6.72 16.91 -13.89
C PRO A 142 6.74 18.38 -14.35
N ASP A 143 5.57 19.02 -14.30
CA ASP A 143 5.34 20.42 -14.69
C ASP A 143 5.54 21.43 -13.53
N GLY A 144 5.74 20.94 -12.31
CA GLY A 144 5.91 21.75 -11.10
C GLY A 144 4.63 22.45 -10.62
N LYS A 145 3.49 22.20 -11.27
CA LYS A 145 2.19 22.81 -10.95
C LYS A 145 1.18 21.74 -10.52
N LEU A 146 0.88 20.79 -11.41
CA LEU A 146 -0.01 19.66 -11.11
C LEU A 146 0.78 18.44 -10.69
N THR A 147 1.94 18.25 -11.29
CA THR A 147 2.85 17.12 -11.14
C THR A 147 4.19 17.59 -10.60
N PHE A 148 4.80 16.77 -9.76
CA PHE A 148 5.98 17.15 -8.99
C PHE A 148 7.00 16.03 -9.03
N ASP A 149 8.27 16.39 -8.90
CA ASP A 149 9.36 15.45 -8.71
C ASP A 149 9.30 14.77 -7.33
N ARG A 150 10.09 13.72 -7.17
CA ARG A 150 10.13 12.92 -5.94
C ARG A 150 10.75 13.68 -4.76
N LEU A 151 11.79 14.48 -4.98
CA LEU A 151 12.51 15.14 -3.91
C LEU A 151 11.64 16.24 -3.27
N SER A 152 10.97 17.06 -4.09
CA SER A 152 10.00 18.03 -3.58
C SER A 152 8.83 17.36 -2.86
N SER A 153 8.48 16.13 -3.24
CA SER A 153 7.45 15.34 -2.55
C SER A 153 7.92 14.83 -1.19
N VAL A 154 9.14 14.31 -1.10
CA VAL A 154 9.75 13.88 0.18
C VAL A 154 9.95 15.06 1.13
N PHE A 155 10.33 16.22 0.60
CA PHE A 155 10.41 17.43 1.42
C PHE A 155 9.07 17.78 2.10
N LEU A 156 7.95 17.61 1.40
CA LEU A 156 6.61 17.84 1.95
C LEU A 156 6.04 16.70 2.81
N SER A 157 6.76 15.57 2.94
CA SER A 157 6.39 14.56 3.93
C SER A 157 6.97 14.84 5.31
N TYR A 158 7.82 15.87 5.44
CA TYR A 158 8.52 16.22 6.69
C TYR A 158 9.26 15.03 7.32
N THR A 159 9.64 14.05 6.49
CA THR A 159 10.35 12.86 6.96
C THR A 159 11.82 13.20 7.12
N ASN A 160 12.31 13.10 8.35
CA ASN A 160 13.70 13.33 8.69
C ASN A 160 14.18 12.28 9.70
N HIS A 161 15.47 11.98 9.65
CA HIS A 161 16.16 11.03 10.52
C HIS A 161 17.50 11.67 10.93
N ASP A 162 18.01 11.38 12.12
CA ASP A 162 19.39 11.70 12.49
C ASP A 162 20.35 10.96 11.54
N ASP A 163 21.32 11.69 10.98
CA ASP A 163 22.30 11.17 10.03
C ASP A 163 23.23 10.12 10.66
N ASN A 164 23.44 10.17 11.98
CA ASN A 164 24.36 9.29 12.71
C ASN A 164 23.69 8.01 13.25
N GLN A 165 22.50 7.66 12.76
CA GLN A 165 21.85 6.40 13.12
C GLN A 165 22.11 5.31 12.07
N PRO A 166 22.19 4.03 12.47
CA PRO A 166 22.33 2.94 11.51
C PRO A 166 21.11 2.86 10.58
N ALA A 167 21.35 2.47 9.32
CA ALA A 167 20.28 2.27 8.36
C ALA A 167 19.27 1.22 8.86
N HIS A 168 18.01 1.63 9.00
CA HIS A 168 16.91 0.76 9.43
C HIS A 168 16.42 -0.19 8.33
N LEU A 169 16.90 -0.03 7.09
CA LEU A 169 16.70 -0.96 5.98
C LEU A 169 17.89 -1.92 5.88
N THR A 170 17.78 -3.04 6.58
CA THR A 170 18.84 -4.05 6.61
C THR A 170 18.71 -5.05 5.46
N LEU A 171 19.81 -5.34 4.78
CA LEU A 171 19.89 -6.41 3.79
C LEU A 171 20.38 -7.70 4.45
N LYS A 172 19.70 -8.81 4.18
CA LYS A 172 20.23 -10.14 4.54
C LYS A 172 21.47 -10.49 3.72
N ASP A 173 21.42 -10.17 2.44
CA ASP A 173 22.53 -10.36 1.50
C ASP A 173 22.71 -9.07 0.68
N PRO A 174 23.87 -8.39 0.77
CA PRO A 174 24.16 -7.18 0.03
C PRO A 174 24.37 -7.40 -1.48
N ALA A 175 24.61 -8.63 -1.93
CA ALA A 175 24.83 -8.96 -3.33
C ALA A 175 23.53 -9.06 -4.14
N VAL A 176 22.42 -9.49 -3.52
CA VAL A 176 21.10 -9.67 -4.17
C VAL A 176 20.60 -8.40 -4.89
N PRO A 177 20.69 -7.19 -4.31
CA PRO A 177 20.35 -5.96 -5.00
C PRO A 177 20.98 -5.76 -6.38
N ILE A 178 22.25 -6.11 -6.51
CA ILE A 178 23.03 -5.86 -7.72
C ILE A 178 22.90 -7.06 -8.65
N ASN A 179 23.15 -8.26 -8.14
CA ASN A 179 23.25 -9.47 -8.96
C ASN A 179 21.91 -10.02 -9.39
N VAL A 180 20.84 -9.77 -8.64
CA VAL A 180 19.50 -10.29 -8.96
C VAL A 180 18.57 -9.16 -9.36
N ASN A 181 18.34 -8.20 -8.45
CA ASN A 181 17.27 -7.23 -8.64
C ASN A 181 17.57 -6.25 -9.78
N LEU A 182 18.80 -5.74 -9.86
CA LEU A 182 19.19 -4.84 -10.95
C LEU A 182 19.32 -5.61 -12.28
N ARG A 183 19.99 -6.77 -12.27
CA ARG A 183 20.24 -7.55 -13.49
C ARG A 183 18.96 -8.11 -14.14
N HIS A 184 18.06 -8.71 -13.36
CA HIS A 184 16.87 -9.38 -13.92
C HIS A 184 15.62 -8.51 -13.92
N TYR A 185 15.49 -7.58 -12.97
CA TYR A 185 14.26 -6.81 -12.76
C TYR A 185 14.45 -5.28 -12.88
N ALA A 186 15.60 -4.81 -13.39
CA ALA A 186 15.91 -3.38 -13.53
C ALA A 186 15.82 -2.55 -12.23
N GLY A 187 15.92 -3.20 -11.06
CA GLY A 187 15.97 -2.53 -9.76
C GLY A 187 14.63 -1.91 -9.31
N PRO A 188 13.57 -2.71 -9.10
CA PRO A 188 12.20 -2.21 -8.84
C PRO A 188 12.08 -1.36 -7.57
N ARG A 189 13.00 -1.49 -6.60
CA ARG A 189 13.05 -0.64 -5.39
C ARG A 189 13.11 0.85 -5.72
N LYS A 190 13.86 1.24 -6.75
CA LYS A 190 13.97 2.64 -7.19
C LYS A 190 12.63 3.20 -7.68
N SER A 191 11.73 2.33 -8.11
CA SER A 191 10.41 2.69 -8.63
C SER A 191 9.34 2.74 -7.54
N LEU A 192 9.47 1.86 -6.54
CA LEU A 192 8.56 1.69 -5.42
C LEU A 192 8.75 2.71 -4.30
N LEU A 193 9.99 3.08 -4.00
CA LEU A 193 10.33 3.90 -2.85
C LEU A 193 10.50 5.38 -3.25
N PRO A 194 9.59 6.28 -2.83
CA PRO A 194 9.76 7.71 -3.02
C PRO A 194 10.85 8.20 -2.06
N GLY A 195 12.06 8.46 -2.58
CA GLY A 195 13.14 9.10 -1.81
C GLY A 195 14.47 8.35 -1.75
N TRP A 196 14.57 7.13 -2.28
CA TRP A 196 15.76 6.30 -2.08
C TRP A 196 16.48 5.97 -3.39
N ARG A 197 17.69 6.53 -3.55
CA ARG A 197 18.75 6.02 -4.42
C ARG A 197 19.91 5.64 -3.50
N LEU A 198 20.28 4.36 -3.48
CA LEU A 198 21.62 3.92 -3.07
C LEU A 198 22.61 4.27 -4.19
#